data_AF-A0A1X1UIZ2-F1
#
_entry.id   AF-A0A1X1UIZ2-F1
#
_cell.length_a   1.000
_cell.length_b   1.000
_cell.length_c   1.000
_cell.angle_alpha   90.00
_cell.angle_beta   90.00
_cell.angle_gamma   90.00
#
_symmetry.space_group_name_H-M   'P 1'
#
loop_
_entity.id
_entity.type
_entity.pdbx_description
1 polymer ?
#
loop_
_entity_poly.entity_id
_entity_poly.type
_entity_poly.pdbx_seq_one_letter_code
_entity_poly.pdbx_strand_id
1 'polypeptide(L)'
;MQTLENYLGQIDLRSTADLPRNYEAGIIAANRYDVDALPSTADLVADLRDFLRLYDSALHVRDALRLSTPDKVITTKPVVDIPATEPVFKPKCSDDYVQFFKEHQKVKTRRHEKVLKEYGEFLRDRGLTPRTNVHPRDMTADGDGQTWLIEVKVVYNGNGANATREAFAQLFMYQAIWHPDDPTVHKLAVFSESVGDWNIAFLEKHGITSVWKDVDGWAGSRDAVAAGIAEHYATAPNQ
;
A
#
# COMPACT_ATOMS: atom_id res chain seq x y z
N MET A 1 46.52 -0.70 9.50
CA MET A 1 45.64 -1.37 8.53
C MET A 1 44.90 -2.44 9.31
N GLN A 2 43.64 -2.22 9.70
CA GLN A 2 42.84 -3.26 10.35
C GLN A 2 42.62 -4.40 9.35
N THR A 3 42.90 -5.63 9.76
CA THR A 3 42.72 -6.82 8.93
C THR A 3 41.23 -7.06 8.70
N LEU A 4 40.86 -7.38 7.44
CA LEU A 4 39.49 -7.74 7.02
C LEU A 4 38.85 -8.81 7.91
N GLU A 5 39.67 -9.62 8.58
CA GLU A 5 39.29 -10.63 9.56
C GLU A 5 38.33 -10.11 10.64
N ASN A 6 38.45 -8.85 11.07
CA ASN A 6 37.55 -8.27 12.09
C ASN A 6 36.12 -8.03 11.56
N TYR A 7 35.94 -7.97 10.25
CA TYR A 7 34.65 -7.74 9.59
C TYR A 7 34.00 -9.03 9.08
N LEU A 8 34.77 -10.12 8.96
CA LEU A 8 34.30 -11.41 8.47
C LEU A 8 33.51 -12.15 9.55
N GLY A 9 32.25 -11.75 9.73
CA GLY A 9 31.30 -12.40 10.62
C GLY A 9 30.10 -12.94 9.84
N GLN A 10 29.58 -14.09 10.26
CA GLN A 10 28.32 -14.61 9.72
C GLN A 10 27.14 -13.91 10.41
N ILE A 11 26.27 -13.28 9.62
CA ILE A 11 24.97 -12.84 10.12
C ILE A 11 24.02 -14.04 10.12
N ASP A 12 23.31 -14.22 11.23
CA ASP A 12 22.23 -15.17 11.40
C ASP A 12 20.98 -14.35 11.75
N LEU A 13 20.09 -14.18 10.76
CA LEU A 13 18.79 -13.52 10.89
C LEU A 13 17.73 -14.49 11.43
N ARG A 14 18.10 -15.75 11.72
CA ARG A 14 17.23 -16.81 12.27
C ARG A 14 15.98 -17.05 11.43
N SER A 15 16.13 -16.99 10.11
CA SER A 15 15.02 -17.12 9.18
C SER A 15 15.18 -18.35 8.29
N THR A 16 14.07 -19.08 8.12
CA THR A 16 14.00 -20.24 7.21
C THR A 16 13.60 -19.84 5.79
N ALA A 17 13.26 -18.57 5.55
CA ALA A 17 12.83 -18.09 4.23
C ALA A 17 14.04 -17.78 3.33
N ASP A 18 13.93 -18.11 2.03
CA ASP A 18 15.03 -17.98 1.07
C ASP A 18 15.62 -16.57 0.98
N LEU A 19 14.81 -15.52 1.06
CA LEU A 19 15.27 -14.16 0.87
C LEU A 19 16.16 -13.69 2.04
N PRO A 20 15.74 -13.79 3.31
CA PRO A 20 16.62 -13.58 4.46
C PRO A 20 17.89 -14.44 4.43
N ARG A 21 17.80 -15.72 4.04
CA ARG A 21 18.99 -16.59 3.91
C ARG A 21 19.94 -16.14 2.80
N ASN A 22 19.40 -15.61 1.71
CA ASN A 22 20.22 -15.01 0.65
C ASN A 22 20.86 -13.70 1.11
N TYR A 23 20.20 -12.92 1.97
CA TYR A 23 20.82 -11.75 2.62
C TYR A 23 21.92 -12.18 3.59
N GLU A 24 21.70 -13.19 4.43
CA GLU A 24 22.75 -13.77 5.29
C GLU A 24 23.97 -14.22 4.47
N ALA A 25 23.72 -14.94 3.37
CA ALA A 25 24.78 -15.39 2.46
C ALA A 25 25.45 -14.25 1.66
N GLY A 26 24.74 -13.14 1.45
CA GLY A 26 25.21 -11.98 0.71
C GLY A 26 25.90 -10.92 1.57
N ILE A 27 25.87 -11.05 2.90
CA ILE A 27 26.54 -10.12 3.81
C ILE A 27 28.00 -10.54 3.98
N ILE A 28 28.89 -9.72 3.44
CA ILE A 28 30.33 -9.97 3.40
C ILE A 28 31.04 -9.34 4.62
N ALA A 29 30.44 -8.34 5.25
CA ALA A 29 31.00 -7.63 6.40
C ALA A 29 29.90 -7.14 7.35
N ALA A 30 30.09 -7.35 8.66
CA ALA A 30 29.19 -6.85 9.69
C ALA A 30 29.87 -6.65 11.05
N ASN A 31 29.57 -5.53 11.71
CA ASN A 31 29.93 -5.29 13.12
C ASN A 31 28.68 -5.43 14.00
N ARG A 32 28.83 -6.06 15.16
CA ARG A 32 27.78 -6.18 16.19
C ARG A 32 28.24 -5.43 17.44
N TYR A 33 27.34 -4.63 18.01
CA TYR A 33 27.57 -3.96 19.28
C TYR A 33 26.61 -4.53 20.33
N ASP A 34 27.13 -4.75 21.53
CA ASP A 34 26.29 -5.03 22.69
C ASP A 34 25.64 -3.72 23.15
N VAL A 35 24.34 -3.76 23.46
CA VAL A 35 23.57 -2.60 23.91
C VAL A 35 24.05 -2.13 25.29
N ASP A 36 24.46 -3.08 26.13
CA ASP A 36 24.94 -2.77 27.49
C ASP A 36 26.40 -2.31 27.51
N ALA A 37 27.11 -2.40 26.37
CA ALA A 37 28.51 -2.02 26.21
C ALA A 37 28.76 -1.31 24.87
N LEU A 38 27.95 -0.30 24.57
CA LEU A 38 28.09 0.46 23.32
C LEU A 38 29.45 1.20 23.26
N PRO A 39 30.12 1.19 22.09
CA PRO A 39 31.32 1.99 21.87
C PRO A 39 31.04 3.49 22.00
N SER A 40 32.12 4.28 22.06
CA SER A 40 31.96 5.73 22.04
C SER A 40 31.37 6.19 20.70
N THR A 41 30.74 7.36 20.68
CA THR A 41 30.24 7.95 19.42
C THR A 41 31.36 8.13 18.39
N ALA A 42 32.59 8.43 18.83
CA ALA A 42 33.73 8.57 17.95
C ALA A 42 34.07 7.24 17.25
N ASP A 43 34.01 6.13 17.98
CA ASP A 43 34.25 4.79 17.44
C ASP A 43 33.14 4.39 16.46
N LEU A 44 31.87 4.61 16.81
CA LEU A 44 30.74 4.33 15.92
C LEU A 44 30.82 5.12 14.60
N VAL A 45 31.27 6.39 14.65
CA VAL A 45 31.48 7.20 13.46
C VAL A 45 32.65 6.68 12.62
N ALA A 46 33.73 6.20 13.26
CA ALA A 46 34.85 5.59 12.56
C ALA A 46 34.42 4.30 11.85
N ASP A 47 33.69 3.42 12.54
CA ASP A 47 33.18 2.17 11.98
C ASP A 47 32.22 2.40 10.81
N LEU A 48 31.35 3.42 10.91
CA LEU A 48 30.47 3.80 9.79
C LEU A 48 31.26 4.27 8.57
N ARG A 49 32.32 5.06 8.76
CA ARG A 49 33.19 5.51 7.65
C ARG A 49 33.88 4.33 6.98
N ASP A 50 34.35 3.37 7.76
CA ASP A 50 34.95 2.16 7.21
C ASP A 50 33.94 1.29 6.46
N PHE A 51 32.70 1.16 6.96
CA PHE A 51 31.63 0.49 6.24
C PHE A 51 31.34 1.14 4.89
N LEU A 52 31.23 2.48 4.84
CA LEU A 52 31.00 3.21 3.60
C LEU A 52 32.13 3.01 2.59
N ARG A 53 33.39 2.96 3.06
CA ARG A 53 34.56 2.66 2.22
C ARG A 53 34.52 1.25 1.64
N LEU A 54 34.12 0.26 2.43
CA LEU A 54 33.94 -1.12 1.97
C LEU A 54 32.80 -1.22 0.96
N TYR A 55 31.68 -0.53 1.21
CA TYR A 55 30.55 -0.49 0.29
C TYR A 55 30.93 0.12 -1.07
N ASP A 56 31.64 1.25 -1.05
CA ASP A 56 32.14 1.88 -2.28
C ASP A 56 33.11 0.97 -3.05
N SER A 57 33.99 0.26 -2.34
CA SER A 57 34.86 -0.75 -2.95
C SER A 57 34.07 -1.91 -3.58
N ALA A 58 33.00 -2.36 -2.92
CA ALA A 58 32.13 -3.41 -3.44
C ALA A 58 31.35 -2.96 -4.68
N LEU A 59 30.90 -1.70 -4.73
CA LEU A 59 30.27 -1.12 -5.92
C LEU A 59 31.23 -1.09 -7.11
N HIS A 60 32.47 -0.66 -6.89
CA HIS A 60 33.50 -0.69 -7.94
C HIS A 60 33.76 -2.11 -8.48
N VAL A 61 33.85 -3.10 -7.60
CA VAL A 61 34.01 -4.51 -8.01
C VAL A 61 32.78 -5.01 -8.77
N ARG A 62 31.56 -4.70 -8.29
CA ARG A 62 30.31 -5.06 -8.96
C ARG A 62 30.25 -4.46 -10.37
N ASP A 63 30.62 -3.20 -10.52
CA ASP A 63 30.56 -2.51 -11.81
C ASP A 63 31.63 -3.05 -12.78
N ALA A 64 32.84 -3.35 -12.28
CA ALA A 64 33.86 -4.06 -13.05
C ALA A 64 33.40 -5.48 -13.47
N LEU A 65 32.70 -6.21 -12.59
CA LEU A 65 32.14 -7.53 -12.89
C LEU A 65 30.98 -7.46 -13.89
N ARG A 66 30.13 -6.44 -13.82
CA ARG A 66 29.06 -6.21 -14.81
C ARG A 66 29.61 -5.95 -16.21
N LEU A 67 30.72 -5.21 -16.31
CA LEU A 67 31.37 -4.93 -17.59
C LEU A 67 32.11 -6.15 -18.17
N SER A 68 32.66 -7.01 -17.32
CA SER A 68 33.47 -8.17 -17.75
C SER A 68 32.69 -9.50 -17.83
N THR A 69 31.61 -9.64 -17.07
CA THR A 69 30.78 -10.87 -16.99
C THR A 69 29.31 -10.53 -16.71
N PRO A 70 28.56 -10.02 -17.70
CA PRO A 70 27.19 -9.51 -17.53
C PRO A 70 26.21 -10.54 -16.93
N ASP A 71 26.36 -11.82 -17.31
CA ASP A 71 25.41 -12.88 -16.95
C ASP A 71 25.58 -13.43 -15.52
N LYS A 72 26.63 -13.01 -14.79
CA LYS A 72 26.90 -13.50 -13.42
C LYS A 72 26.37 -12.60 -12.31
N VAL A 73 25.90 -11.39 -12.64
CA VAL A 73 25.30 -10.45 -11.68
C VAL A 73 23.80 -10.33 -11.96
N ILE A 74 23.04 -11.39 -11.65
CA ILE A 74 21.58 -11.44 -11.83
C ILE A 74 20.91 -11.01 -10.52
N THR A 75 20.38 -9.79 -10.47
CA THR A 75 19.63 -9.26 -9.30
C THR A 75 18.11 -9.35 -9.46
N THR A 76 17.61 -9.80 -10.61
CA THR A 76 16.18 -9.88 -10.91
C THR A 76 15.72 -11.32 -10.89
N LYS A 77 14.75 -11.64 -10.01
CA LYS A 77 13.99 -12.89 -10.15
C LYS A 77 13.20 -12.83 -11.46
N PRO A 78 13.12 -13.92 -12.24
CA PRO A 78 12.23 -13.97 -13.38
C PRO A 78 10.79 -13.76 -12.91
N VAL A 79 10.10 -12.83 -13.58
CA VAL A 79 8.68 -12.55 -13.35
C VAL A 79 7.92 -13.82 -13.73
N VAL A 80 7.28 -14.45 -12.75
CA VAL A 80 6.37 -15.57 -13.02
C VAL A 80 5.10 -14.98 -13.62
N ASP A 81 4.76 -15.42 -14.82
CA ASP A 81 3.55 -15.01 -15.52
C ASP A 81 2.33 -15.59 -14.78
N ILE A 82 1.61 -14.75 -14.03
CA ILE A 82 0.40 -15.15 -13.31
C ILE A 82 -0.78 -14.95 -14.27
N PRO A 83 -1.51 -16.00 -14.65
CA PRO A 83 -2.65 -15.85 -15.55
C PRO A 83 -3.69 -14.89 -14.97
N ALA A 84 -4.21 -14.00 -15.82
CA ALA A 84 -5.25 -13.06 -15.46
C ALA A 84 -6.45 -13.80 -14.85
N THR A 85 -6.79 -13.47 -13.61
CA THR A 85 -7.94 -14.07 -12.93
C THR A 85 -9.18 -13.22 -13.23
N GLU A 86 -10.29 -13.86 -13.60
CA GLU A 86 -11.57 -13.19 -13.79
C GLU A 86 -11.96 -12.39 -12.51
N PRO A 87 -12.35 -11.11 -12.61
CA PRO A 87 -12.65 -10.31 -11.43
C PRO A 87 -13.98 -10.75 -10.79
N VAL A 88 -13.99 -11.03 -9.48
CA VAL A 88 -15.15 -11.53 -8.71
C VAL A 88 -15.33 -10.76 -7.39
N PHE A 89 -16.58 -10.64 -6.93
CA PHE A 89 -16.89 -10.13 -5.60
C PHE A 89 -16.65 -11.20 -4.54
N LYS A 90 -15.57 -11.06 -3.76
CA LYS A 90 -15.27 -11.98 -2.66
C LYS A 90 -14.67 -11.18 -1.50
N PRO A 91 -15.47 -10.39 -0.77
CA PRO A 91 -14.99 -9.69 0.41
C PRO A 91 -14.46 -10.71 1.42
N LYS A 92 -13.37 -10.34 2.11
CA LYS A 92 -12.76 -11.25 3.09
C LYS A 92 -13.66 -11.38 4.31
N CYS A 93 -13.51 -12.49 5.05
CA CYS A 93 -14.19 -12.65 6.33
C CYS A 93 -13.72 -11.54 7.29
N SER A 94 -14.61 -11.07 8.16
CA SER A 94 -14.32 -10.05 9.18
C SER A 94 -13.47 -10.57 10.34
N ASP A 95 -13.19 -11.87 10.37
CA ASP A 95 -12.23 -12.50 11.27
C ASP A 95 -10.81 -12.12 10.85
N ASP A 96 -9.89 -11.97 11.80
CA ASP A 96 -8.53 -11.46 11.55
C ASP A 96 -7.85 -12.13 10.36
N TYR A 97 -7.65 -11.35 9.30
CA TYR A 97 -6.92 -11.79 8.12
C TYR A 97 -5.57 -11.08 8.05
N VAL A 98 -4.51 -11.79 8.43
CA VAL A 98 -3.13 -11.36 8.19
C VAL A 98 -2.69 -11.93 6.85
N GLN A 99 -2.56 -11.09 5.83
CA GLN A 99 -1.95 -11.50 4.57
C GLN A 99 -0.44 -11.41 4.70
N PHE A 100 0.24 -12.55 4.65
CA PHE A 100 1.70 -12.60 4.63
C PHE A 100 2.21 -12.33 3.20
N PHE A 101 2.68 -11.11 2.95
CA PHE A 101 3.59 -10.84 1.85
C PHE A 101 5.01 -10.76 2.41
N LYS A 102 5.99 -11.38 1.75
CA LYS A 102 7.38 -11.52 2.23
C LYS A 102 8.15 -10.20 2.44
N GLU A 103 7.55 -9.03 2.23
CA GLU A 103 8.25 -7.76 2.43
C GLU A 103 7.46 -6.63 3.08
N HIS A 104 6.12 -6.60 3.08
CA HIS A 104 5.35 -5.54 3.76
C HIS A 104 4.09 -6.14 4.42
N GLN A 105 3.92 -5.91 5.73
CA GLN A 105 2.71 -6.31 6.45
C GLN A 105 1.63 -5.23 6.29
N LYS A 106 0.75 -5.37 5.29
CA LYS A 106 -0.45 -4.51 5.19
C LYS A 106 -1.54 -5.10 6.09
N VAL A 107 -1.58 -4.67 7.34
CA VAL A 107 -2.70 -4.97 8.24
C VAL A 107 -3.93 -4.21 7.76
N LYS A 108 -4.82 -4.88 7.04
CA LYS A 108 -6.18 -4.34 6.82
C LYS A 108 -6.94 -4.53 8.12
N THR A 109 -7.32 -3.42 8.74
CA THR A 109 -8.02 -3.42 10.03
C THR A 109 -9.44 -3.96 9.87
N ARG A 110 -10.00 -4.60 10.89
CA ARG A 110 -11.37 -5.15 10.88
C ARG A 110 -12.43 -4.13 10.44
N ARG A 111 -12.24 -2.86 10.81
CA ARG A 111 -13.14 -1.76 10.44
C ARG A 111 -13.09 -1.46 8.94
N HIS A 112 -11.93 -1.61 8.29
CA HIS A 112 -11.79 -1.42 6.84
C HIS A 112 -12.56 -2.50 6.06
N GLU A 113 -12.33 -3.78 6.39
CA GLU A 113 -13.02 -4.89 5.72
C GLU A 113 -14.54 -4.85 5.95
N LYS A 114 -14.98 -4.42 7.14
CA LYS A 114 -16.41 -4.21 7.43
C LYS A 114 -17.03 -3.16 6.52
N VAL A 115 -16.41 -1.97 6.41
CA VAL A 115 -16.91 -0.88 5.54
C VAL A 115 -16.91 -1.32 4.08
N LEU A 116 -15.85 -1.99 3.63
CA LEU A 116 -15.73 -2.51 2.27
C LEU A 116 -16.84 -3.52 1.96
N LYS A 117 -17.11 -4.46 2.87
CA LYS A 117 -18.18 -5.46 2.71
C LYS A 117 -19.55 -4.79 2.66
N GLU A 118 -19.88 -3.96 3.66
CA GLU A 118 -21.20 -3.31 3.75
C GLU A 118 -21.46 -2.42 2.53
N TYR A 119 -20.43 -1.71 2.03
CA TYR A 119 -20.60 -0.85 0.86
C TYR A 119 -20.71 -1.66 -0.44
N GLY A 120 -19.94 -2.73 -0.59
CA GLY A 120 -20.09 -3.64 -1.73
C GLY A 120 -21.48 -4.28 -1.78
N GLU A 121 -22.03 -4.68 -0.63
CA GLU A 121 -23.42 -5.15 -0.52
C GLU A 121 -24.42 -4.08 -0.98
N PHE A 122 -24.27 -2.85 -0.49
CA PHE A 122 -25.10 -1.72 -0.87
C PHE A 122 -25.08 -1.40 -2.38
N LEU A 123 -23.90 -1.46 -3.03
CA LEU A 123 -23.78 -1.23 -4.46
C LEU A 123 -24.45 -2.34 -5.28
N ARG A 124 -24.32 -3.59 -4.83
CA ARG A 124 -24.97 -4.74 -5.47
C ARG A 124 -26.50 -4.64 -5.43
N ASP A 125 -27.07 -4.17 -4.32
CA ASP A 125 -28.51 -3.94 -4.21
C ASP A 125 -29.02 -2.84 -5.15
N ARG A 126 -28.11 -2.01 -5.68
CA ARG A 126 -28.36 -0.98 -6.69
C ARG A 126 -28.07 -1.42 -8.12
N GLY A 127 -27.80 -2.71 -8.33
CA GLY A 127 -27.53 -3.28 -9.65
C GLY A 127 -26.11 -3.06 -10.17
N LEU A 128 -25.20 -2.53 -9.34
CA LEU A 128 -23.77 -2.51 -9.69
C LEU A 128 -23.13 -3.87 -9.42
N THR A 129 -22.03 -4.14 -10.11
CA THR A 129 -21.23 -5.37 -9.96
C THR A 129 -19.92 -5.05 -9.25
N PRO A 130 -19.87 -5.07 -7.90
CA PRO A 130 -18.64 -4.83 -7.16
C PRO A 130 -17.63 -5.98 -7.34
N ARG A 131 -16.32 -5.71 -7.29
CA ARG A 131 -15.23 -6.69 -7.41
C ARG A 131 -14.10 -6.31 -6.44
N THR A 132 -13.59 -7.27 -5.66
CA THR A 132 -12.59 -7.01 -4.60
C THR A 132 -11.26 -7.70 -4.85
N ASN A 133 -11.16 -8.57 -5.85
CA ASN A 133 -9.91 -9.22 -6.27
C ASN A 133 -9.06 -8.36 -7.23
N VAL A 134 -9.18 -7.04 -7.13
CA VAL A 134 -8.62 -6.04 -8.05
C VAL A 134 -7.35 -5.36 -7.50
N HIS A 135 -6.61 -6.07 -6.66
CA HIS A 135 -5.43 -5.54 -5.98
C HIS A 135 -4.43 -4.87 -6.95
N PRO A 136 -3.79 -3.76 -6.53
CA PRO A 136 -3.73 -3.21 -5.18
C PRO A 136 -4.91 -2.34 -4.75
N ARG A 137 -5.89 -2.11 -5.63
CA ARG A 137 -7.13 -1.38 -5.33
C ARG A 137 -7.96 -2.12 -4.28
N ASP A 138 -8.79 -1.38 -3.55
CA ASP A 138 -9.73 -1.98 -2.60
C ASP A 138 -10.94 -2.61 -3.28
N MET A 139 -11.60 -1.88 -4.18
CA MET A 139 -12.77 -2.37 -4.91
C MET A 139 -12.93 -1.65 -6.26
N THR A 140 -13.54 -2.32 -7.24
CA THR A 140 -14.19 -1.66 -8.38
C THR A 140 -15.67 -2.01 -8.41
N ALA A 141 -16.49 -1.22 -9.08
CA ALA A 141 -17.89 -1.57 -9.33
C ALA A 141 -18.34 -1.12 -10.72
N ASP A 142 -18.90 -2.04 -11.49
CA ASP A 142 -19.35 -1.77 -12.87
C ASP A 142 -20.89 -1.60 -12.90
N GLY A 143 -21.40 -0.64 -13.66
CA GLY A 143 -22.83 -0.42 -13.84
C GLY A 143 -23.10 0.63 -14.92
N ASP A 144 -24.15 0.46 -15.72
CA ASP A 144 -24.57 1.41 -16.76
C ASP A 144 -23.45 1.88 -17.72
N GLY A 145 -22.53 0.97 -18.07
CA GLY A 145 -21.39 1.27 -18.94
C GLY A 145 -20.29 2.11 -18.29
N GLN A 146 -20.35 2.32 -16.97
CA GLN A 146 -19.36 3.02 -16.17
C GLN A 146 -18.66 2.07 -15.21
N THR A 147 -17.44 2.44 -14.84
CA THR A 147 -16.63 1.75 -13.84
C THR A 147 -16.29 2.70 -12.71
N TRP A 148 -16.58 2.30 -11.47
CA TRP A 148 -16.14 3.01 -10.28
C TRP A 148 -14.85 2.41 -9.75
N LEU A 149 -13.81 3.22 -9.63
CA LEU A 149 -12.57 2.93 -8.94
C LEU A 149 -12.69 3.37 -7.48
N ILE A 150 -12.71 2.41 -6.57
CA ILE A 150 -13.15 2.62 -5.19
C ILE A 150 -11.99 2.38 -4.21
N GLU A 151 -11.69 3.39 -3.41
CA GLU A 151 -10.76 3.29 -2.28
C GLU A 151 -11.51 3.47 -0.95
N VAL A 152 -11.32 2.54 -0.02
CA VAL A 152 -12.03 2.54 1.27
C VAL A 152 -11.08 2.99 2.38
N LYS A 153 -11.52 3.96 3.18
CA LYS A 153 -10.75 4.50 4.30
C LYS A 153 -11.52 4.50 5.59
N VAL A 154 -10.84 4.09 6.65
CA VAL A 154 -11.34 4.24 8.02
C VAL A 154 -10.85 5.58 8.54
N VAL A 155 -11.77 6.41 9.02
CA VAL A 155 -11.43 7.65 9.72
C VAL A 155 -11.15 7.31 11.18
N TYR A 156 -9.98 7.69 11.66
CA TYR A 156 -9.56 7.47 13.04
C TYR A 156 -9.53 8.79 13.79
N ASN A 157 -10.11 8.83 14.99
CA ASN A 157 -10.13 10.01 15.86
C ASN A 157 -10.64 11.27 15.15
N GLY A 158 -11.64 11.13 14.27
CA GLY A 158 -12.19 12.24 13.48
C GLY A 158 -11.21 12.87 12.47
N ASN A 159 -10.05 12.24 12.20
CA ASN A 159 -9.06 12.79 11.28
C ASN A 159 -9.44 12.55 9.80
N GLY A 160 -10.49 13.25 9.36
CA GLY A 160 -10.95 13.22 7.97
C GLY A 160 -9.87 13.65 6.99
N ALA A 161 -9.06 14.65 7.33
CA ALA A 161 -8.03 15.19 6.46
C ALA A 161 -6.95 14.15 6.09
N ASN A 162 -6.54 13.28 7.03
CA ASN A 162 -5.60 12.21 6.69
C ASN A 162 -6.24 11.16 5.76
N ALA A 163 -7.44 10.71 6.08
CA ALA A 163 -8.18 9.75 5.24
C ALA A 163 -8.38 10.28 3.82
N THR A 164 -8.73 11.56 3.68
CA THR A 164 -8.89 12.24 2.41
C THR A 164 -7.60 12.31 1.61
N ARG A 165 -6.46 12.67 2.22
CA ARG A 165 -5.16 12.72 1.52
C ARG A 165 -4.75 11.36 0.98
N GLU A 166 -4.94 10.31 1.78
CA GLU A 166 -4.61 8.95 1.36
C GLU A 166 -5.49 8.47 0.20
N ALA A 167 -6.82 8.65 0.32
CA ALA A 167 -7.76 8.27 -0.74
C ALA A 167 -7.46 9.03 -2.04
N PHE A 168 -7.20 10.34 -1.95
CA PHE A 168 -6.83 11.17 -3.08
C PHE A 168 -5.60 10.61 -3.80
N ALA A 169 -4.50 10.41 -3.07
CA ALA A 169 -3.25 9.95 -3.66
C ALA A 169 -3.40 8.58 -4.34
N GLN A 170 -4.07 7.64 -3.67
CA GLN A 170 -4.25 6.29 -4.19
C GLN A 170 -5.15 6.25 -5.42
N LEU A 171 -6.30 6.95 -5.40
CA LEU A 171 -7.22 6.96 -6.54
C LEU A 171 -6.59 7.57 -7.80
N PHE A 172 -5.83 8.66 -7.66
CA PHE A 172 -5.11 9.24 -8.79
C PHE A 172 -3.98 8.34 -9.30
N MET A 173 -3.23 7.71 -8.41
CA MET A 173 -2.20 6.75 -8.79
C MET A 173 -2.81 5.56 -9.55
N TYR A 174 -3.92 5.03 -9.06
CA TYR A 174 -4.60 3.89 -9.67
C TYR A 174 -5.18 4.23 -11.04
N GLN A 175 -5.80 5.40 -11.19
CA GLN A 175 -6.26 5.86 -12.49
C GLN A 175 -5.08 5.99 -13.46
N ALA A 176 -3.99 6.66 -13.06
CA ALA A 176 -2.84 6.85 -13.93
C ALA A 176 -2.18 5.54 -14.39
N ILE A 177 -2.19 4.50 -13.55
CA ILE A 177 -1.56 3.21 -13.86
C ILE A 177 -2.45 2.31 -14.72
N TRP A 178 -3.75 2.20 -14.39
CA TRP A 178 -4.63 1.22 -15.03
C TRP A 178 -5.63 1.82 -16.03
N HIS A 179 -5.91 3.11 -15.93
CA HIS A 179 -6.96 3.79 -16.69
C HIS A 179 -6.57 5.22 -17.12
N PRO A 180 -5.38 5.41 -17.75
CA PRO A 180 -4.83 6.76 -17.97
C PRO A 180 -5.72 7.66 -18.84
N ASP A 181 -6.56 7.09 -19.71
CA ASP A 181 -7.38 7.83 -20.67
C ASP A 181 -8.82 7.31 -20.78
N ASP A 182 -9.32 6.56 -19.78
CA ASP A 182 -10.65 5.98 -19.82
C ASP A 182 -11.69 6.94 -19.20
N PRO A 183 -12.54 7.61 -20.00
CA PRO A 183 -13.55 8.54 -19.48
C PRO A 183 -14.71 7.84 -18.78
N THR A 184 -14.83 6.50 -18.92
CA THR A 184 -15.87 5.71 -18.27
C THR A 184 -15.50 5.31 -16.85
N VAL A 185 -14.27 5.61 -16.41
CA VAL A 185 -13.76 5.29 -15.08
C VAL A 185 -13.87 6.51 -14.17
N HIS A 186 -14.70 6.38 -13.14
CA HIS A 186 -14.93 7.40 -12.12
C HIS A 186 -14.22 7.03 -10.82
N LYS A 187 -13.78 8.04 -10.06
CA LYS A 187 -13.09 7.83 -8.78
C LYS A 187 -14.07 8.00 -7.62
N LEU A 188 -14.03 7.08 -6.68
CA LEU A 188 -14.89 7.07 -5.50
C LEU A 188 -14.08 6.79 -4.23
N ALA A 189 -14.17 7.70 -3.26
CA ALA A 189 -13.64 7.51 -1.93
C ALA A 189 -14.76 7.13 -0.95
N VAL A 190 -14.61 6.02 -0.24
CA VAL A 190 -15.60 5.52 0.73
C VAL A 190 -15.01 5.60 2.13
N PHE A 191 -15.72 6.24 3.05
CA PHE A 191 -15.25 6.48 4.41
C PHE A 191 -16.12 5.79 5.46
N SER A 192 -15.51 5.41 6.59
CA SER A 192 -16.23 4.81 7.72
C SER A 192 -17.15 5.77 8.48
N GLU A 193 -17.03 7.07 8.23
CA GLU A 193 -17.78 8.20 8.80
C GLU A 193 -17.45 9.46 7.97
N SER A 194 -18.15 10.58 8.22
CA SER A 194 -17.89 11.83 7.49
C SER A 194 -16.45 12.33 7.69
N VAL A 195 -15.85 12.85 6.60
CA VAL A 195 -14.53 13.49 6.62
C VAL A 195 -14.60 15.01 6.78
N GLY A 196 -15.81 15.57 6.94
CA GLY A 196 -16.04 17.01 7.04
C GLY A 196 -16.17 17.72 5.68
N ASP A 197 -16.99 18.77 5.65
CA ASP A 197 -17.43 19.45 4.43
C ASP A 197 -16.27 19.96 3.55
N TRP A 198 -15.21 20.48 4.16
CA TRP A 198 -14.06 20.99 3.43
C TRP A 198 -13.35 19.88 2.63
N ASN A 199 -13.21 18.69 3.23
CA ASN A 199 -12.59 17.54 2.59
C ASN A 199 -13.48 16.95 1.48
N ILE A 200 -14.80 16.92 1.71
CA ILE A 200 -15.79 16.51 0.70
C ILE A 200 -15.71 17.45 -0.51
N ALA A 201 -15.77 18.76 -0.29
CA ALA A 201 -15.66 19.77 -1.35
C ALA A 201 -14.31 19.70 -2.09
N PHE A 202 -13.22 19.43 -1.36
CA PHE A 202 -11.90 19.22 -1.97
C PHE A 202 -11.89 18.01 -2.91
N LEU A 203 -12.47 16.87 -2.51
CA LEU A 203 -12.53 15.67 -3.35
C LEU A 203 -13.39 15.89 -4.59
N GLU A 204 -14.58 16.46 -4.44
CA GLU A 204 -15.49 16.75 -5.57
C GLU A 204 -14.82 17.68 -6.60
N LYS A 205 -14.14 18.75 -6.12
CA LYS A 205 -13.40 19.67 -6.99
C LYS A 205 -12.35 18.97 -7.87
N HIS A 206 -11.82 17.82 -7.43
CA HIS A 206 -10.82 17.05 -8.16
C HIS A 206 -11.42 15.80 -8.85
N GLY A 207 -12.74 15.75 -9.01
CA GLY A 207 -13.43 14.65 -9.69
C GLY A 207 -13.34 13.32 -8.93
N ILE A 208 -13.34 13.38 -7.60
CA ILE A 208 -13.49 12.22 -6.71
C ILE A 208 -14.82 12.36 -5.99
N THR A 209 -15.75 11.47 -6.30
CA THR A 209 -17.00 11.32 -5.56
C THR A 209 -16.70 10.76 -4.17
N SER A 210 -17.45 11.15 -3.14
CA SER A 210 -17.24 10.64 -1.79
C SER A 210 -18.53 10.12 -1.16
N VAL A 211 -18.40 9.03 -0.41
CA VAL A 211 -19.48 8.35 0.32
C VAL A 211 -19.00 7.99 1.71
N TRP A 212 -19.87 8.05 2.70
CA TRP A 212 -19.54 7.66 4.06
C TRP A 212 -20.72 7.01 4.78
N LYS A 213 -20.39 6.19 5.77
CA LYS A 213 -21.39 5.58 6.63
C LYS A 213 -22.03 6.65 7.52
N ASP A 214 -23.36 6.66 7.54
CA ASP A 214 -24.20 7.52 8.36
C ASP A 214 -25.22 6.68 9.17
N VAL A 215 -25.94 7.30 10.09
CA VAL A 215 -26.95 6.64 10.95
C VAL A 215 -28.06 6.00 10.11
N ASP A 216 -28.51 6.70 9.07
CA ASP A 216 -29.63 6.29 8.21
C ASP A 216 -29.19 5.54 6.95
N GLY A 217 -27.91 5.15 6.85
CA GLY A 217 -27.40 4.38 5.72
C GLY A 217 -26.11 4.95 5.14
N TRP A 218 -26.08 5.17 3.83
CA TRP A 218 -24.90 5.71 3.13
C TRP A 218 -25.15 7.13 2.64
N ALA A 219 -24.57 8.10 3.37
CA ALA A 219 -24.54 9.48 2.94
C ALA A 219 -23.43 9.69 1.91
N GLY A 220 -23.59 10.69 1.05
CA GLY A 220 -22.57 10.98 0.05
C GLY A 220 -22.55 12.43 -0.38
N SER A 221 -21.52 12.73 -1.16
CA SER A 221 -21.36 13.99 -1.88
C SER A 221 -22.50 14.16 -2.90
N ARG A 222 -22.67 15.36 -3.46
CA ARG A 222 -23.78 15.63 -4.38
C ARG A 222 -23.69 14.74 -5.61
N ASP A 223 -22.47 14.54 -6.11
CA ASP A 223 -22.21 13.64 -7.24
C ASP A 223 -22.55 12.18 -6.90
N ALA A 224 -22.32 11.75 -5.66
CA ALA A 224 -22.64 10.38 -5.22
C ALA A 224 -24.14 10.11 -5.24
N VAL A 225 -24.92 11.06 -4.71
CA VAL A 225 -26.39 10.98 -4.68
C VAL A 225 -26.95 11.04 -6.09
N ALA A 226 -26.44 11.95 -6.92
CA ALA A 226 -26.85 12.07 -8.32
C ALA A 226 -26.57 10.80 -9.14
N ALA A 227 -25.46 10.12 -8.85
CA ALA A 227 -25.10 8.84 -9.47
C ALA A 227 -25.82 7.63 -8.85
N GLY A 228 -26.70 7.82 -7.85
CA GLY A 228 -27.42 6.74 -7.20
C GLY A 228 -26.57 5.83 -6.32
N ILE A 229 -25.30 6.17 -6.08
CA ILE A 229 -24.35 5.41 -5.25
C ILE A 229 -24.28 5.92 -3.81
N ALA A 230 -25.21 6.79 -3.42
CA ALA A 230 -25.49 7.19 -2.04
C ALA A 230 -27.02 7.39 -1.88
N GLU A 231 -27.52 7.34 -0.65
CA GLU A 231 -28.95 7.49 -0.34
C GLU A 231 -29.36 8.94 -0.18
N HIS A 232 -28.51 9.71 0.50
CA HIS A 232 -28.81 11.07 0.84
C HIS A 232 -27.56 11.93 0.90
N TYR A 233 -27.77 13.22 0.70
CA TYR A 233 -26.75 14.22 0.96
C TYR A 233 -26.84 14.64 2.42
N ALA A 234 -25.78 14.43 3.19
CA ALA A 234 -25.67 14.93 4.55
C ALA A 234 -24.55 15.97 4.62
N THR A 235 -24.82 17.11 5.22
CA THR A 235 -23.76 18.02 5.68
C THR A 235 -23.14 17.42 6.94
N ALA A 236 -21.81 17.45 7.07
CA ALA A 236 -21.18 16.98 8.31
C ALA A 236 -21.77 17.78 9.49
N PRO A 237 -22.10 17.14 10.64
CA PRO A 237 -22.44 17.91 11.81
C PRO A 237 -21.27 18.84 12.12
N ASN A 238 -21.54 20.15 12.21
CA ASN A 238 -20.55 21.16 12.60
C ASN A 238 -19.84 20.67 13.87
N GLN A 239 -18.56 20.32 13.76
CA GLN A 239 -17.69 20.07 14.91
C GLN A 239 -17.26 21.39 15.53
#